data_AF-A0A3L7ACG7-F1
#
_entry.id   AF-A0A3L7ACG7-F1
#
_cell.length_a   1.000
_cell.length_b   1.000
_cell.length_c   1.000
_cell.angle_alpha   90.00
_cell.angle_beta   90.00
_cell.angle_gamma   90.00
#
_symmetry.space_group_name_H-M   'P 1'
#
loop_
_entity.id
_entity.type
_entity.pdbx_description
1 polymer ?
#
loop_
_entity_poly.entity_id
_entity_poly.type
_entity_poly.pdbx_seq_one_letter_code
_entity_poly.pdbx_strand_id
1 'polypeptide(L)'
;MTSSTLSPLRGTGRQIRLSKIPTILVICTVLLTVLVLAHPGSALTTFRLSTEQDFMQLPAIAFPSRGGALALVVALAALSAVSIRDDHRRGRTGRWVIILFSVLALICALTVLGAGQTIPVPGLLVGALALSVPLTFGALGGVISERAGIINVAIEGQMLAGAFVSAVVASVTRSAVAGLLAALIAGAVVSSVLALFAIRYLVNQVIVGVVLNVLVTGLTSFLFSQILSINPSLNAPERFARIPIPLLSEVPILGPVFFRQTVIVYLMYVSIALVAYVLFFTRWGLRVRAVGEHPLAADTVGIRVNTTRFLAVLIAGGIAGIGGAYFTLGSVGAFNKEMTAGAGFIALAAVIFGRWDPIRATLAALLFGFASSIQNVLGIIGSALPSEFLLALPYAVTILAVAGFVGTVHPPAASGKPYVAS
;
A
#
# COMPACT_ATOMS: atom_id res chain seq x y z
N MET A 1 -5.52 -46.91 56.37
CA MET A 1 -5.97 -47.50 55.09
C MET A 1 -6.33 -46.34 54.17
N THR A 2 -5.34 -45.71 53.54
CA THR A 2 -4.80 -45.99 52.18
C THR A 2 -5.63 -45.34 51.07
N SER A 3 -5.21 -44.15 50.63
CA SER A 3 -4.97 -43.92 49.20
C SER A 3 -4.06 -42.69 49.00
N SER A 4 -2.87 -43.04 48.53
CA SER A 4 -1.73 -42.25 48.10
C SER A 4 -2.04 -41.30 46.93
N THR A 5 -1.53 -40.07 47.06
CA THR A 5 -0.76 -39.31 46.07
C THR A 5 -0.82 -39.75 44.61
N LEU A 6 -1.34 -38.90 43.73
CA LEU A 6 -0.77 -38.65 42.39
C LEU A 6 -1.09 -37.22 41.95
N SER A 7 -0.13 -36.31 42.15
CA SER A 7 -0.06 -35.07 41.39
C SER A 7 0.10 -35.41 39.91
N PRO A 8 -0.67 -34.84 38.98
CA PRO A 8 -0.31 -34.94 37.57
C PRO A 8 0.99 -34.16 37.39
N LEU A 9 2.08 -34.90 37.17
CA LEU A 9 3.31 -34.39 36.63
C LEU A 9 2.94 -33.58 35.39
N ARG A 10 2.93 -32.25 35.51
CA ARG A 10 2.99 -31.35 34.35
C ARG A 10 4.33 -31.66 33.70
N GLY A 11 4.32 -32.60 32.77
CA GLY A 11 5.41 -32.82 31.86
C GLY A 11 5.78 -31.45 31.29
N THR A 12 6.97 -30.97 31.66
CA THR A 12 7.67 -29.88 31.03
C THR A 12 8.13 -30.32 29.64
N GLY A 13 7.19 -30.77 28.81
CA GLY A 13 7.32 -30.66 27.38
C GLY A 13 7.16 -29.18 27.08
N ARG A 14 8.26 -28.43 27.19
CA ARG A 14 8.34 -27.10 26.58
C ARG A 14 8.17 -27.38 25.08
N GLN A 15 6.93 -27.39 24.59
CA GLN A 15 6.65 -27.48 23.16
C GLN A 15 7.51 -26.39 22.54
N ILE A 16 8.53 -26.79 21.79
CA ILE A 16 9.39 -25.88 21.03
C ILE A 16 8.52 -25.39 19.88
N ARG A 17 7.54 -24.53 20.19
CA ARG A 17 6.83 -23.77 19.17
C ARG A 17 7.79 -22.68 18.77
N LEU A 18 8.48 -22.89 17.65
CA LEU A 18 9.18 -21.83 16.94
C LEU A 18 8.25 -20.63 16.85
N SER A 19 8.78 -19.44 17.14
CA SER A 19 7.99 -18.24 16.93
C SER A 19 7.64 -18.08 15.44
N LYS A 20 6.66 -17.23 15.13
CA LYS A 20 6.14 -17.06 13.75
C LYS A 20 7.24 -16.69 12.76
N ILE A 21 8.23 -15.89 13.20
CA ILE A 21 9.25 -15.30 12.33
C ILE A 21 10.22 -16.35 11.78
N PRO A 22 10.94 -17.16 12.57
CA PRO A 22 11.81 -18.22 12.06
C PRO A 22 11.09 -19.18 11.09
N THR A 23 9.86 -19.56 11.43
CA THR A 23 9.04 -20.44 10.58
C THR A 23 8.84 -19.86 9.18
N ILE A 24 8.57 -18.55 9.09
CA ILE A 24 8.34 -17.87 7.82
C ILE A 24 9.64 -17.68 7.03
N LEU A 25 10.75 -17.36 7.68
CA LEU A 25 12.04 -17.27 6.99
C LEU A 25 12.44 -18.63 6.37
N VAL A 26 12.19 -19.73 7.10
CA VAL A 26 12.41 -21.09 6.57
C VAL A 26 11.49 -21.36 5.37
N ILE A 27 10.19 -21.09 5.48
CA ILE A 27 9.24 -21.26 4.35
C ILE A 27 9.70 -20.45 3.13
N CYS A 28 10.06 -19.18 3.31
CA CYS A 28 10.58 -18.33 2.23
C CYS A 28 11.86 -18.91 1.61
N THR A 29 12.78 -19.43 2.43
CA THR A 29 14.01 -20.07 1.95
C THR A 29 13.71 -21.30 1.11
N VAL A 30 12.77 -22.15 1.56
CA VAL A 30 12.34 -23.34 0.83
C VAL A 30 11.70 -22.96 -0.50
N LEU A 31 10.78 -21.98 -0.50
CA LEU A 31 10.14 -21.49 -1.73
C LEU A 31 11.16 -20.94 -2.73
N LEU A 32 12.14 -20.15 -2.27
CA LEU A 32 13.20 -19.64 -3.13
C LEU A 32 14.14 -20.74 -3.63
N THR A 33 14.44 -21.75 -2.80
CA THR A 33 15.19 -22.93 -3.25
C THR A 33 14.47 -23.64 -4.39
N VAL A 34 13.17 -23.90 -4.23
CA VAL A 34 12.35 -24.52 -5.29
C VAL A 34 12.35 -23.67 -6.55
N LEU A 35 12.19 -22.35 -6.42
CA LEU A 35 12.21 -21.42 -7.55
C LEU A 35 13.54 -21.46 -8.32
N VAL A 36 14.67 -21.47 -7.61
CA VAL A 36 16.02 -21.59 -8.19
C VAL A 36 16.20 -22.92 -8.92
N LEU A 37 15.74 -24.02 -8.32
CA LEU A 37 15.88 -25.35 -8.92
C LEU A 37 14.98 -25.53 -10.16
N ALA A 38 13.83 -24.88 -10.19
CA ALA A 38 12.89 -24.92 -11.32
C ALA A 38 13.39 -24.17 -12.57
N HIS A 39 14.36 -23.26 -12.44
CA HIS A 39 14.88 -22.45 -13.55
C HIS A 39 16.37 -22.77 -13.83
N PRO A 40 16.69 -23.83 -14.59
CA PRO A 40 18.06 -24.33 -14.75
C PRO A 40 18.98 -23.50 -15.67
N GLY A 41 18.49 -22.38 -16.24
CA GLY A 41 19.22 -21.57 -17.21
C GLY A 41 20.51 -20.95 -16.66
N SER A 42 21.61 -21.06 -17.42
CA SER A 42 22.93 -20.50 -17.09
C SER A 42 23.10 -19.03 -17.50
N ALA A 43 22.01 -18.34 -17.83
CA ALA A 43 22.05 -16.97 -18.32
C ALA A 43 22.58 -15.99 -17.25
N LEU A 44 23.02 -14.81 -17.68
CA LEU A 44 23.37 -13.71 -16.78
C LEU A 44 22.13 -12.85 -16.53
N THR A 45 21.89 -12.45 -15.28
CA THR A 45 20.93 -11.41 -14.94
C THR A 45 21.69 -10.12 -14.73
N THR A 46 21.39 -9.10 -15.52
CA THR A 46 22.09 -7.82 -15.47
C THR A 46 21.24 -6.78 -14.73
N PHE A 47 21.76 -6.24 -13.64
CA PHE A 47 21.13 -5.15 -12.90
C PHE A 47 21.68 -3.82 -13.40
N ARG A 48 20.85 -3.04 -14.08
CA ARG A 48 21.20 -1.68 -14.50
C ARG A 48 20.90 -0.71 -13.36
N LEU A 49 21.93 -0.04 -12.85
CA LEU A 49 21.85 0.82 -11.66
C LEU A 49 21.70 2.31 -11.96
N SER A 50 22.06 2.76 -13.16
CA SER A 50 21.92 4.16 -13.57
C SER A 50 21.17 4.31 -14.90
N THR A 51 20.56 5.47 -15.06
CA THR A 51 19.97 5.94 -16.31
C THR A 51 20.94 6.88 -17.05
N GLU A 52 20.68 7.15 -18.33
CA GLU A 52 21.54 8.04 -19.14
C GLU A 52 21.49 9.51 -18.68
N GLN A 53 20.51 9.85 -17.84
CA GLN A 53 20.27 11.19 -17.31
C GLN A 53 20.83 11.37 -15.88
N ASP A 54 21.59 10.40 -15.36
CA ASP A 54 22.22 10.50 -14.03
C ASP A 54 23.62 11.12 -14.15
N PHE A 55 24.02 11.90 -13.13
CA PHE A 55 25.33 12.59 -13.11
C PHE A 55 26.52 11.62 -13.19
N MET A 56 26.39 10.43 -12.60
CA MET A 56 27.36 9.34 -12.71
C MET A 56 26.71 8.09 -13.26
N GLN A 57 27.28 7.55 -14.34
CA GLN A 57 26.90 6.25 -14.86
C GLN A 57 27.53 5.15 -14.00
N LEU A 58 26.68 4.39 -13.32
CA LEU A 58 27.10 3.23 -12.53
C LEU A 58 27.18 2.01 -13.46
N PRO A 59 28.25 1.20 -13.33
CA PRO A 59 28.39 0.00 -14.14
C PRO A 59 27.23 -0.98 -13.86
N ALA A 60 26.73 -1.62 -14.91
CA ALA A 60 25.74 -2.67 -14.76
C ALA A 60 26.38 -3.87 -14.05
N ILE A 61 25.68 -4.41 -13.06
CA ILE A 61 26.16 -5.57 -12.30
C ILE A 61 25.55 -6.82 -12.91
N ALA A 62 26.38 -7.64 -13.55
CA ALA A 62 25.98 -8.95 -14.07
C ALA A 62 26.14 -10.01 -12.98
N PHE A 63 25.05 -10.71 -12.66
CA PHE A 63 25.05 -11.85 -11.75
C PHE A 63 24.82 -13.15 -12.54
N PRO A 64 25.64 -14.21 -12.33
CA PRO A 64 25.34 -15.52 -12.88
C PRO A 64 24.04 -16.04 -12.25
N SER A 65 22.99 -16.21 -13.06
CA SER A 65 21.63 -16.44 -12.52
C SER A 65 21.57 -17.68 -11.64
N ARG A 66 22.18 -18.78 -12.09
CA ARG A 66 22.18 -20.05 -11.34
C ARG A 66 23.17 -20.08 -10.19
N GLY A 67 24.45 -19.79 -10.47
CA GLY A 67 25.52 -19.84 -9.45
C GLY A 67 25.32 -18.79 -8.35
N GLY A 68 24.94 -17.57 -8.73
CA GLY A 68 24.63 -16.49 -7.82
C GLY A 68 23.37 -16.76 -7.00
N ALA A 69 22.30 -17.25 -7.61
CA ALA A 69 21.09 -17.56 -6.85
C ALA A 69 21.26 -18.74 -5.88
N LEU A 70 22.05 -19.77 -6.24
CA LEU A 70 22.40 -20.85 -5.30
C LEU A 70 23.21 -20.32 -4.11
N ALA A 71 24.20 -19.45 -4.34
CA ALA A 71 24.96 -18.82 -3.26
C ALA A 71 24.06 -17.98 -2.34
N LEU A 72 23.09 -17.25 -2.91
CA LEU A 72 22.10 -16.48 -2.14
C LEU A 72 21.17 -17.40 -1.33
N VAL A 73 20.70 -18.52 -1.89
CA VAL A 73 19.90 -19.50 -1.14
C VAL A 73 20.68 -20.08 0.05
N VAL A 74 21.97 -20.39 -0.13
CA VAL A 74 22.82 -20.85 0.98
C VAL A 74 22.94 -19.78 2.07
N ALA A 75 23.12 -18.52 1.69
CA ALA A 75 23.13 -17.41 2.63
C ALA A 75 21.79 -17.24 3.36
N LEU A 76 20.67 -17.39 2.66
CA LEU A 76 19.32 -17.35 3.24
C LEU A 76 19.07 -18.51 4.21
N ALA A 77 19.54 -19.71 3.88
CA ALA A 77 19.48 -20.87 4.76
C ALA A 77 20.30 -20.64 6.04
N ALA A 78 21.49 -20.05 5.92
CA ALA A 78 22.31 -19.67 7.07
C ALA A 78 21.61 -18.62 7.95
N LEU A 79 21.00 -17.59 7.36
CA LEU A 79 20.23 -16.59 8.10
C LEU A 79 18.98 -17.16 8.77
N SER A 80 18.30 -18.11 8.12
CA SER A 80 17.18 -18.85 8.72
C SER A 80 17.65 -19.67 9.93
N ALA A 81 18.82 -20.32 9.84
CA ALA A 81 19.41 -21.05 10.97
C ALA A 81 19.81 -20.11 12.12
N VAL A 82 20.37 -18.93 11.80
CA VAL A 82 20.68 -17.88 12.80
C VAL A 82 19.40 -17.39 13.48
N SER A 83 18.32 -17.18 12.72
CA SER A 83 17.02 -16.78 13.26
C SER A 83 16.45 -17.81 14.23
N ILE A 84 16.50 -19.11 13.90
CA ILE A 84 16.09 -20.20 14.79
C ILE A 84 16.94 -20.20 16.06
N ARG A 85 18.26 -20.06 15.92
CA ARG A 85 19.19 -20.02 17.06
C ARG A 85 18.90 -18.84 17.98
N ASP A 86 18.67 -17.64 17.42
CA ASP A 86 18.35 -16.44 18.18
C ASP A 86 17.00 -16.54 18.87
N ASP A 87 15.99 -17.11 18.20
CA ASP A 87 14.68 -17.35 18.79
C ASP A 87 14.77 -18.35 19.97
N HIS A 88 15.56 -19.42 19.82
CA HIS A 88 15.77 -20.39 20.89
C HIS A 88 16.57 -19.81 22.08
N ARG A 89 17.55 -18.93 21.82
CA ARG A 89 18.42 -18.35 22.86
C ARG A 89 17.83 -17.12 23.55
N ARG A 90 17.20 -16.23 22.77
CA ARG A 90 16.77 -14.89 23.20
C ARG A 90 15.24 -14.72 23.16
N GLY A 91 14.51 -15.69 22.61
CA GLY A 91 13.05 -15.63 22.44
C GLY A 91 12.57 -14.66 21.36
N ARG A 92 13.49 -14.04 20.60
CA ARG A 92 13.21 -13.06 19.54
C ARG A 92 14.34 -13.06 18.49
N THR A 93 13.97 -13.03 17.22
CA THR A 93 14.90 -12.78 16.10
C THR A 93 15.34 -11.32 16.07
N GLY A 94 16.64 -11.07 15.83
CA GLY A 94 17.15 -9.72 15.64
C GLY A 94 16.59 -9.04 14.38
N ARG A 95 16.21 -7.75 14.48
CA ARG A 95 15.68 -6.98 13.33
C ARG A 95 16.64 -6.94 12.14
N TRP A 96 17.95 -6.94 12.40
CA TRP A 96 18.95 -6.93 11.34
C TRP A 96 18.95 -8.22 10.50
N VAL A 97 18.71 -9.39 11.14
CA VAL A 97 18.57 -10.67 10.43
C VAL A 97 17.38 -10.64 9.47
N ILE A 98 16.26 -10.06 9.91
CA ILE A 98 15.05 -9.89 9.10
C ILE A 98 15.32 -8.99 7.90
N ILE A 99 15.92 -7.82 8.12
CA ILE A 99 16.20 -6.85 7.05
C ILE A 99 17.17 -7.46 6.03
N LEU A 100 18.26 -8.06 6.50
CA LEU A 100 19.25 -8.70 5.64
C LEU A 100 18.65 -9.87 4.86
N PHE A 101 17.85 -10.72 5.52
CA PHE A 101 17.14 -11.81 4.85
C PHE A 101 16.21 -11.28 3.75
N SER A 102 15.38 -10.27 4.04
CA SER A 102 14.44 -9.72 3.06
C SER A 102 15.14 -9.13 1.84
N VAL A 103 16.27 -8.44 2.04
CA VAL A 103 17.07 -7.88 0.95
C VAL A 103 17.69 -8.99 0.11
N LEU A 104 18.33 -9.99 0.73
CA LEU A 104 18.93 -11.12 0.00
C LEU A 104 17.87 -11.99 -0.69
N ALA A 105 16.71 -12.18 -0.07
CA ALA A 105 15.59 -12.93 -0.63
C ALA A 105 15.04 -12.23 -1.88
N LEU A 106 14.92 -10.90 -1.83
CA LEU A 106 14.53 -10.09 -2.97
C LEU A 106 15.56 -10.17 -4.10
N ILE A 107 16.85 -10.00 -3.80
CA ILE A 107 17.92 -10.12 -4.81
C ILE A 107 17.92 -11.52 -5.42
N CYS A 108 17.76 -12.56 -4.60
CA CYS A 108 17.67 -13.94 -5.06
C CYS A 108 16.48 -14.13 -6.00
N ALA A 109 15.29 -13.67 -5.61
CA ALA A 109 14.10 -13.74 -6.45
C ALA A 109 14.35 -13.02 -7.78
N LEU A 110 14.75 -11.74 -7.76
CA LEU A 110 15.00 -10.98 -8.99
C LEU A 110 16.08 -11.60 -9.88
N THR A 111 17.11 -12.20 -9.30
CA THR A 111 18.19 -12.87 -10.05
C THR A 111 17.67 -14.08 -10.82
N VAL A 112 16.78 -14.88 -10.22
CA VAL A 112 16.18 -16.04 -10.89
C VAL A 112 15.13 -15.62 -11.92
N LEU A 113 14.28 -14.67 -11.52
CA LEU A 113 13.14 -14.21 -12.32
C LEU A 113 13.59 -13.41 -13.55
N GLY A 114 14.70 -12.68 -13.43
CA GLY A 114 15.31 -11.92 -14.53
C GLY A 114 16.35 -12.68 -15.33
N ALA A 115 16.42 -14.01 -15.25
CA ALA A 115 17.45 -14.79 -15.92
C ALA A 115 17.51 -14.48 -17.43
N GLY A 116 18.67 -13.98 -17.89
CA GLY A 116 18.89 -13.59 -19.29
C GLY A 116 18.34 -12.23 -19.68
N GLN A 117 17.82 -11.47 -18.71
CA GLN A 117 17.23 -10.15 -18.91
C GLN A 117 17.98 -9.08 -18.12
N THR A 118 17.79 -7.83 -18.55
CA THR A 118 18.28 -6.66 -17.82
C THR A 118 17.18 -6.09 -16.95
N ILE A 119 17.39 -6.05 -15.63
CA ILE A 119 16.46 -5.42 -14.68
C ILE A 119 16.89 -3.96 -14.45
N PRO A 120 16.09 -2.97 -14.88
CA PRO A 120 16.36 -1.56 -14.60
C PRO A 120 15.95 -1.23 -13.16
N VAL A 121 16.92 -1.19 -12.24
CA VAL A 121 16.67 -0.92 -10.81
C VAL A 121 16.06 0.48 -10.59
N PRO A 122 16.52 1.56 -11.24
CA PRO A 122 15.85 2.86 -11.12
C PRO A 122 14.39 2.82 -11.59
N GLY A 123 14.11 2.14 -12.70
CA GLY A 123 12.76 2.00 -13.24
C GLY A 123 11.84 1.23 -12.28
N LEU A 124 12.35 0.16 -11.68
CA LEU A 124 11.65 -0.62 -10.66
C LEU A 124 11.30 0.23 -9.42
N LEU A 125 12.24 1.04 -8.94
CA LEU A 125 12.00 1.89 -7.76
C LEU A 125 11.09 3.08 -8.06
N VAL A 126 11.21 3.69 -9.23
CA VAL A 126 10.31 4.76 -9.70
C VAL A 126 8.89 4.20 -9.88
N GLY A 127 8.74 3.02 -10.48
CA GLY A 127 7.46 2.32 -10.62
C GLY A 127 6.86 1.95 -9.27
N ALA A 128 7.67 1.47 -8.33
CA ALA A 128 7.24 1.15 -6.97
C ALA A 128 6.62 2.35 -6.26
N LEU A 129 7.31 3.50 -6.32
CA LEU A 129 6.80 4.73 -5.76
C LEU A 129 5.51 5.16 -6.48
N ALA A 130 5.51 5.19 -7.81
CA ALA A 130 4.36 5.59 -8.62
C ALA A 130 3.09 4.79 -8.27
N LEU A 131 3.19 3.47 -8.19
CA LEU A 131 2.06 2.58 -7.86
C LEU A 131 1.62 2.70 -6.39
N SER A 132 2.52 3.12 -5.49
CA SER A 132 2.18 3.35 -4.08
C SER A 132 1.43 4.66 -3.81
N VAL A 133 1.48 5.64 -4.72
CA VAL A 133 0.87 6.96 -4.54
C VAL A 133 -0.64 6.89 -4.29
N PRO A 134 -1.46 6.28 -5.18
CA PRO A 134 -2.90 6.17 -4.97
C PRO A 134 -3.23 5.37 -3.70
N LEU A 135 -2.46 4.31 -3.43
CA LEU A 135 -2.62 3.47 -2.24
C LEU A 135 -2.35 4.26 -0.95
N THR A 136 -1.33 5.11 -0.96
CA THR A 136 -0.95 5.94 0.19
C THR A 136 -2.03 6.96 0.49
N PHE A 137 -2.54 7.68 -0.52
CA PHE A 137 -3.65 8.62 -0.33
C PHE A 137 -4.91 7.94 0.20
N GLY A 138 -5.29 6.79 -0.38
CA GLY A 138 -6.40 5.99 0.13
C GLY A 138 -6.18 5.55 1.58
N ALA A 139 -4.97 5.09 1.92
CA ALA A 139 -4.63 4.64 3.26
C ALA A 139 -4.63 5.79 4.28
N LEU A 140 -4.11 6.96 3.93
CA LEU A 140 -4.18 8.16 4.78
C LEU A 140 -5.63 8.57 5.04
N GLY A 141 -6.48 8.55 4.02
CA GLY A 141 -7.92 8.77 4.17
C GLY A 141 -8.56 7.76 5.11
N GLY A 142 -8.30 6.46 4.89
CA GLY A 142 -8.82 5.39 5.75
C GLY A 142 -8.35 5.49 7.20
N VAL A 143 -7.08 5.85 7.45
CA VAL A 143 -6.57 6.10 8.80
C VAL A 143 -7.38 7.21 9.50
N ILE A 144 -7.66 8.32 8.81
CA ILE A 144 -8.42 9.44 9.39
C ILE A 144 -9.86 9.02 9.72
N SER A 145 -10.57 8.39 8.78
CA SER A 145 -11.97 8.01 8.97
C SER A 145 -12.13 6.95 10.06
N GLU A 146 -11.27 5.93 10.06
CA GLU A 146 -11.37 4.84 11.03
C GLU A 146 -10.93 5.25 12.42
N ARG A 147 -9.98 6.19 12.53
CA ARG A 147 -9.65 6.82 13.82
C ARG A 147 -10.79 7.65 14.40
N ALA A 148 -11.77 8.06 13.58
CA ALA A 148 -13.02 8.65 14.04
C ALA A 148 -14.12 7.60 14.33
N GLY A 149 -13.85 6.31 14.10
CA GLY A 149 -14.81 5.22 14.30
C GLY A 149 -15.68 4.91 13.08
N ILE A 150 -15.35 5.42 11.89
CA ILE A 150 -16.08 5.14 10.65
C ILE A 150 -15.18 4.37 9.66
N ILE A 151 -15.54 3.12 9.38
CA ILE A 151 -14.92 2.27 8.36
C ILE A 151 -15.28 2.81 6.98
N ASN A 152 -14.26 3.18 6.21
CA ASN A 152 -14.44 3.74 4.88
C ASN A 152 -14.16 2.69 3.79
N VAL A 153 -15.11 1.77 3.60
CA VAL A 153 -15.03 0.78 2.50
C VAL A 153 -15.22 1.44 1.12
N ALA A 154 -15.73 2.68 1.09
CA ALA A 154 -15.98 3.44 -0.13
C ALA A 154 -14.71 4.08 -0.75
N ILE A 155 -13.50 3.81 -0.23
CA ILE A 155 -12.25 4.38 -0.77
C ILE A 155 -12.07 4.06 -2.27
N GLU A 156 -12.44 2.85 -2.70
CA GLU A 156 -12.40 2.45 -4.12
C GLU A 156 -13.25 3.39 -4.99
N GLY A 157 -14.52 3.61 -4.60
CA GLY A 157 -15.41 4.54 -5.28
C GLY A 157 -14.95 5.99 -5.17
N GLN A 158 -14.39 6.43 -4.05
CA GLN A 158 -13.84 7.78 -3.90
C GLN A 158 -12.68 8.03 -4.87
N MET A 159 -11.78 7.05 -5.01
CA MET A 159 -10.68 7.11 -5.97
C MET A 159 -11.21 7.08 -7.41
N LEU A 160 -12.15 6.20 -7.73
CA LEU A 160 -12.68 6.06 -9.09
C LEU A 160 -13.45 7.31 -9.53
N ALA A 161 -14.30 7.87 -8.64
CA ALA A 161 -14.97 9.15 -8.87
C ALA A 161 -13.96 10.29 -9.02
N GLY A 162 -12.93 10.35 -8.17
CA GLY A 162 -11.85 11.34 -8.27
C GLY A 162 -11.11 11.26 -9.60
N ALA A 163 -10.78 10.05 -10.06
CA ALA A 163 -10.12 9.82 -11.35
C ALA A 163 -11.00 10.26 -12.53
N PHE A 164 -12.29 9.90 -12.52
CA PHE A 164 -13.23 10.28 -13.56
C PHE A 164 -13.41 11.80 -13.64
N VAL A 165 -13.73 12.44 -12.51
CA VAL A 165 -14.01 13.89 -12.47
C VAL A 165 -12.76 14.69 -12.80
N SER A 166 -11.58 14.26 -12.32
CA SER A 166 -10.32 14.94 -12.66
C SER A 166 -10.01 14.87 -14.16
N ALA A 167 -10.23 13.73 -14.81
CA ALA A 167 -10.03 13.60 -16.25
C ALA A 167 -10.94 14.53 -17.04
N VAL A 168 -12.24 14.55 -16.71
CA VAL A 168 -13.22 15.42 -17.39
C VAL A 168 -12.90 16.89 -17.17
N VAL A 169 -12.72 17.31 -15.92
CA VAL A 169 -12.49 18.73 -15.59
C VAL A 169 -11.16 19.23 -16.16
N ALA A 170 -10.07 18.47 -16.04
CA ALA A 170 -8.79 18.88 -16.63
C ALA A 170 -8.83 18.90 -18.17
N SER A 171 -9.64 18.07 -18.81
CA SER A 171 -9.83 18.09 -20.27
C SER A 171 -10.57 19.35 -20.73
N VAL A 172 -11.67 19.71 -20.03
CA VAL A 172 -12.49 20.88 -20.36
C VAL A 172 -11.77 22.19 -20.04
N THR A 173 -11.17 22.27 -18.85
CA THR A 173 -10.54 23.51 -18.36
C THR A 173 -9.11 23.70 -18.88
N ARG A 174 -8.50 22.65 -19.43
CA ARG A 174 -7.07 22.62 -19.82
C ARG A 174 -6.19 23.04 -18.63
N SER A 175 -6.49 22.49 -17.46
CA SER A 175 -5.78 22.76 -16.22
C SER A 175 -5.74 21.52 -15.32
N ALA A 176 -4.53 20.98 -15.13
CA ALA A 176 -4.30 19.85 -14.22
C ALA A 176 -4.66 20.20 -12.75
N VAL A 177 -4.46 21.46 -12.34
CA VAL A 177 -4.79 21.92 -10.98
C VAL A 177 -6.30 21.94 -10.76
N ALA A 178 -7.07 22.42 -11.73
CA ALA A 178 -8.54 22.39 -11.65
C ALA A 178 -9.06 20.94 -11.57
N GLY A 179 -8.49 20.03 -12.37
CA GLY A 179 -8.81 18.60 -12.29
C GLY A 179 -8.48 18.00 -10.93
N LEU A 180 -7.34 18.35 -10.33
CA LEU A 180 -6.93 17.87 -9.00
C LEU A 180 -7.90 18.32 -7.90
N LEU A 181 -8.29 19.61 -7.91
CA LEU A 181 -9.27 20.15 -6.96
C LEU A 181 -10.65 19.52 -7.15
N ALA A 182 -11.05 19.28 -8.39
CA ALA A 182 -12.31 18.59 -8.69
C ALA A 182 -12.29 17.13 -8.20
N ALA A 183 -11.16 16.45 -8.25
CA ALA A 183 -10.99 15.11 -7.70
C ALA A 183 -11.19 15.08 -6.18
N LEU A 184 -10.61 16.06 -5.47
CA LEU A 184 -10.78 16.24 -4.03
C LEU A 184 -12.26 16.40 -3.69
N ILE A 185 -12.97 17.27 -4.42
CA ILE A 185 -14.40 17.49 -4.21
C ILE A 185 -15.21 16.23 -4.52
N ALA A 186 -14.92 15.53 -5.61
CA ALA A 186 -15.61 14.30 -5.99
C ALA A 186 -15.49 13.21 -4.92
N GLY A 187 -14.27 12.98 -4.42
CA GLY A 187 -14.03 12.04 -3.32
C GLY A 187 -14.75 12.46 -2.02
N ALA A 188 -14.74 13.77 -1.70
CA ALA A 188 -15.47 14.30 -0.56
C ALA A 188 -16.99 14.10 -0.71
N VAL A 189 -17.57 14.32 -1.90
CA VAL A 189 -19.01 14.10 -2.17
C VAL A 189 -19.39 12.63 -1.99
N VAL A 190 -18.60 11.68 -2.51
CA VAL A 190 -18.86 10.24 -2.30
C VAL A 190 -18.79 9.90 -0.80
N SER A 191 -17.80 10.45 -0.09
CA SER A 191 -17.66 10.23 1.35
C SER A 191 -18.74 10.90 2.20
N SER A 192 -19.32 12.02 1.75
CA SER A 192 -20.41 12.67 2.47
C SER A 192 -21.68 11.82 2.47
N VAL A 193 -21.92 11.09 1.39
CA VAL A 193 -23.02 10.10 1.33
C VAL A 193 -22.76 8.97 2.32
N LEU A 194 -21.54 8.42 2.36
CA LEU A 194 -21.15 7.42 3.36
C LEU A 194 -21.37 7.94 4.78
N ALA A 195 -20.88 9.15 5.09
CA ALA A 195 -20.99 9.77 6.40
C ALA A 195 -22.47 10.01 6.79
N LEU A 196 -23.30 10.45 5.85
CA LEU A 196 -24.73 10.66 6.07
C LEU A 196 -25.41 9.35 6.49
N PHE A 197 -25.25 8.27 5.73
CA PHE A 197 -25.87 6.99 6.08
C PHE A 197 -25.31 6.36 7.35
N ALA A 198 -24.00 6.44 7.55
CA ALA A 198 -23.34 5.88 8.71
C ALA A 198 -23.69 6.61 10.03
N ILE A 199 -23.79 7.93 9.98
CA ILE A 199 -23.93 8.77 11.18
C ILE A 199 -25.39 9.14 11.44
N ARG A 200 -26.13 9.58 10.42
CA ARG A 200 -27.53 10.04 10.58
C ARG A 200 -28.51 8.87 10.58
N TYR A 201 -28.33 7.93 9.66
CA TYR A 201 -29.24 6.79 9.48
C TYR A 201 -28.77 5.50 10.16
N LEU A 202 -27.60 5.54 10.83
CA LEU A 202 -27.06 4.44 11.62
C LEU A 202 -26.91 3.13 10.83
N VAL A 203 -26.74 3.24 9.51
CA VAL A 203 -26.60 2.08 8.62
C VAL A 203 -25.20 1.49 8.75
N ASN A 204 -25.08 0.18 8.58
CA ASN A 204 -23.79 -0.51 8.57
C ASN A 204 -22.88 0.07 7.47
N GLN A 205 -21.73 0.59 7.89
CA GLN A 205 -20.76 1.31 7.08
C GLN A 205 -20.15 0.45 5.95
N VAL A 206 -19.99 -0.86 6.20
CA VAL A 206 -19.47 -1.80 5.20
C VAL A 206 -20.50 -1.98 4.08
N ILE A 207 -21.78 -2.15 4.43
CA ILE A 207 -22.87 -2.31 3.45
C ILE A 207 -22.99 -1.04 2.60
N VAL A 208 -23.06 0.14 3.24
CA VAL A 208 -23.12 1.42 2.52
C VAL A 208 -21.92 1.59 1.61
N GLY A 209 -20.71 1.29 2.10
CA GLY A 209 -19.49 1.42 1.31
C GLY A 209 -19.46 0.52 0.08
N VAL A 210 -19.90 -0.74 0.19
CA VAL A 210 -20.00 -1.66 -0.95
C VAL A 210 -21.02 -1.15 -1.96
N VAL A 211 -22.20 -0.69 -1.51
CA VAL A 211 -23.23 -0.11 -2.40
C VAL A 211 -22.71 1.13 -3.11
N LEU A 212 -21.99 2.01 -2.41
CA LEU A 212 -21.39 3.21 -3.01
C LEU A 212 -20.33 2.86 -4.06
N ASN A 213 -19.50 1.85 -3.82
CA ASN A 213 -18.53 1.40 -4.82
C ASN A 213 -19.22 0.91 -6.09
N VAL A 214 -20.25 0.06 -5.95
CA VAL A 214 -21.04 -0.43 -7.10
C VAL A 214 -21.71 0.72 -7.85
N LEU A 215 -22.30 1.67 -7.12
CA LEU A 215 -22.93 2.86 -7.71
C LEU A 215 -21.93 3.70 -8.50
N VAL A 216 -20.76 4.01 -7.92
CA VAL A 216 -19.74 4.82 -8.60
C VAL A 216 -19.15 4.09 -9.80
N THR A 217 -18.86 2.79 -9.69
CA THR A 217 -18.38 1.98 -10.81
C THR A 217 -19.38 1.97 -11.96
N GLY A 218 -20.67 1.76 -11.67
CA GLY A 218 -21.75 1.81 -12.67
C GLY A 218 -21.90 3.19 -13.30
N LEU A 219 -21.93 4.24 -12.48
CA LEU A 219 -22.10 5.63 -12.95
C LEU A 219 -20.94 6.09 -13.83
N THR A 220 -19.70 5.89 -13.38
CA THR A 220 -18.51 6.28 -14.15
C THR A 220 -18.37 5.47 -15.44
N SER A 221 -18.72 4.18 -15.42
CA SER A 221 -18.71 3.33 -16.62
C SER A 221 -19.79 3.71 -17.63
N PHE A 222 -20.99 4.08 -17.15
CA PHE A 222 -22.07 4.59 -17.98
C PHE A 222 -21.67 5.92 -18.62
N LEU A 223 -21.22 6.89 -17.82
CA LEU A 223 -20.79 8.20 -18.32
C LEU A 223 -19.60 8.10 -19.27
N PHE A 224 -18.65 7.19 -19.01
CA PHE A 224 -17.57 6.91 -19.96
C PHE A 224 -18.12 6.47 -21.31
N SER A 225 -19.09 5.54 -21.32
CA SER A 225 -19.64 4.97 -22.55
C SER A 225 -20.54 5.92 -23.33
N GLN A 226 -21.17 6.88 -22.64
CA GLN A 226 -22.10 7.84 -23.26
C GLN A 226 -21.44 9.18 -23.61
N ILE A 227 -20.34 9.54 -22.92
CA ILE A 227 -19.73 10.87 -23.07
C ILE A 227 -18.30 10.76 -23.56
N LEU A 228 -17.42 10.06 -22.83
CA LEU A 228 -15.97 10.08 -23.08
C LEU A 228 -15.57 9.24 -24.30
N SER A 229 -16.26 8.12 -24.56
CA SER A 229 -16.02 7.29 -25.75
C SER A 229 -16.43 7.99 -27.04
N ILE A 230 -17.49 8.81 -27.00
CA ILE A 230 -18.02 9.56 -28.14
C ILE A 230 -17.23 10.87 -28.35
N ASN A 231 -16.76 11.49 -27.26
CA ASN A 231 -16.02 12.75 -27.29
C ASN A 231 -14.62 12.58 -26.66
N PRO A 232 -13.62 12.08 -27.41
CA PRO A 232 -12.27 11.89 -26.90
C PRO A 232 -11.61 13.16 -26.34
N SER A 233 -12.04 14.34 -26.79
CA SER A 233 -11.58 15.64 -26.28
C SER A 233 -11.89 15.85 -24.80
N LEU A 234 -12.95 15.22 -24.27
CA LEU A 234 -13.32 15.27 -22.85
C LEU A 234 -12.56 14.23 -22.00
N ASN A 235 -11.71 13.42 -22.63
CA ASN A 235 -10.90 12.38 -21.99
C ASN A 235 -9.41 12.53 -22.32
N ALA A 236 -8.97 13.76 -22.59
CA ALA A 236 -7.59 14.12 -22.89
C ALA A 236 -7.08 15.16 -21.88
N PRO A 237 -6.99 14.80 -20.58
CA PRO A 237 -6.64 15.76 -19.54
C PRO A 237 -5.19 16.20 -19.67
N GLU A 238 -4.95 17.47 -19.32
CA GLU A 238 -3.59 17.93 -19.11
C GLU A 238 -2.98 17.25 -17.88
N ARG A 239 -1.75 16.77 -18.02
CA ARG A 239 -1.04 16.03 -16.97
C ARG A 239 -0.02 16.92 -16.28
N PHE A 240 0.25 16.62 -15.01
CA PHE A 240 1.36 17.26 -14.32
C PHE A 240 2.69 16.78 -14.93
N ALA A 241 3.50 17.73 -15.39
CA ALA A 241 4.89 17.46 -15.73
C ALA A 241 5.67 17.00 -14.49
N ARG A 242 6.74 16.23 -14.72
CA ARG A 242 7.69 15.88 -13.66
C ARG A 242 8.56 17.10 -13.40
N ILE A 243 8.64 17.53 -12.14
CA ILE A 243 9.44 18.67 -11.72
C ILE A 243 10.75 18.12 -11.14
N PRO A 244 11.91 18.35 -11.78
CA PRO A 244 13.20 18.00 -11.19
C PRO A 244 13.59 19.04 -10.14
N ILE A 245 13.92 18.60 -8.93
CA ILE A 245 14.56 19.46 -7.91
C ILE A 245 16.05 19.58 -8.27
N PRO A 246 16.57 20.79 -8.55
CA PRO A 246 17.96 20.99 -8.97
C PRO A 246 18.96 20.33 -8.01
N LEU A 247 20.08 19.84 -8.53
CA LEU A 247 21.14 19.08 -7.83
C LEU A 247 20.71 17.70 -7.30
N LEU A 248 19.58 17.60 -6.61
CA LEU A 248 19.12 16.34 -6.00
C LEU A 248 18.53 15.38 -7.06
N SER A 249 17.98 15.89 -8.16
CA SER A 249 17.41 15.08 -9.24
C SER A 249 18.43 14.30 -10.06
N GLU A 250 19.72 14.61 -9.96
CA GLU A 250 20.80 14.02 -10.76
C GLU A 250 21.55 12.91 -10.04
N VAL A 251 21.27 12.71 -8.74
CA VAL A 251 21.85 11.63 -7.95
C VAL A 251 21.35 10.28 -8.48
N PRO A 252 22.23 9.33 -8.86
CA PRO A 252 21.80 8.02 -9.36
C PRO A 252 20.87 7.33 -8.37
N ILE A 253 19.84 6.67 -8.88
CA ILE A 253 18.80 5.98 -8.12
C ILE A 253 17.90 6.93 -7.30
N LEU A 254 18.44 7.74 -6.39
CA LEU A 254 17.66 8.61 -5.50
C LEU A 254 16.99 9.78 -6.23
N GLY A 255 17.70 10.40 -7.17
CA GLY A 255 17.22 11.53 -7.96
C GLY A 255 15.97 11.20 -8.75
N PRO A 256 16.02 10.18 -9.63
CA PRO A 256 14.84 9.71 -10.37
C PRO A 256 13.70 9.26 -9.45
N VAL A 257 14.01 8.62 -8.32
CA VAL A 257 12.99 8.06 -7.41
C VAL A 257 12.27 9.15 -6.61
N PHE A 258 12.96 10.09 -5.97
CA PHE A 258 12.32 11.04 -5.05
C PHE A 258 12.25 12.47 -5.59
N PHE A 259 13.18 12.86 -6.46
CA PHE A 259 13.42 14.27 -6.81
C PHE A 259 13.08 14.64 -8.25
N ARG A 260 12.53 13.71 -9.04
CA ARG A 260 12.04 13.93 -10.41
C ARG A 260 10.60 13.44 -10.56
N GLN A 261 9.71 14.00 -9.75
CA GLN A 261 8.35 13.50 -9.59
C GLN A 261 7.28 14.53 -9.97
N THR A 262 6.04 14.08 -10.12
CA THR A 262 4.91 14.97 -10.39
C THR A 262 4.46 15.68 -9.11
N VAL A 263 3.71 16.79 -9.27
CA VAL A 263 3.16 17.56 -8.15
C VAL A 263 2.35 16.68 -7.18
N ILE A 264 1.62 15.68 -7.68
CA ILE A 264 0.81 14.78 -6.86
C ILE A 264 1.68 13.91 -5.93
N VAL A 265 2.86 13.49 -6.38
CA VAL A 265 3.79 12.72 -5.54
C VAL A 265 4.38 13.61 -4.44
N TYR A 266 4.74 14.86 -4.75
CA TYR A 266 5.18 15.80 -3.72
C TYR A 266 4.05 16.11 -2.72
N LEU A 267 2.82 16.24 -3.21
CA LEU A 267 1.64 16.39 -2.36
C LEU A 267 1.44 15.17 -1.46
N MET A 268 1.78 13.96 -1.91
CA MET A 268 1.76 12.75 -1.07
C MET A 268 2.73 12.90 0.10
N TYR A 269 3.98 13.30 -0.13
CA TYR A 269 4.97 13.50 0.95
C TYR A 269 4.48 14.51 1.99
N VAL A 270 3.96 15.65 1.53
CA VAL A 270 3.38 16.66 2.40
C VAL A 270 2.17 16.10 3.15
N SER A 271 1.29 15.35 2.47
CA SER A 271 0.09 14.76 3.06
C SER A 271 0.42 13.72 4.14
N ILE A 272 1.46 12.90 3.95
CA ILE A 272 1.92 11.94 4.97
C ILE A 272 2.32 12.69 6.25
N ALA A 273 3.17 13.71 6.11
CA ALA A 273 3.65 14.51 7.24
C ALA A 273 2.49 15.29 7.91
N LEU A 274 1.63 15.90 7.09
CA LEU A 274 0.49 16.68 7.55
C LEU A 274 -0.51 15.81 8.31
N VAL A 275 -0.91 14.67 7.77
CA VAL A 275 -1.87 13.76 8.43
C VAL A 275 -1.29 13.20 9.72
N ALA A 276 -0.01 12.81 9.73
CA ALA A 276 0.67 12.38 10.96
C ALA A 276 0.70 13.48 12.02
N TYR A 277 1.05 14.70 11.62
CA TYR A 277 1.08 15.86 12.50
C TYR A 277 -0.31 16.20 13.05
N VAL A 278 -1.29 16.35 12.17
CA VAL A 278 -2.66 16.70 12.54
C VAL A 278 -3.27 15.66 13.48
N LEU A 279 -3.12 14.37 13.19
CA LEU A 279 -3.77 13.30 13.96
C LEU A 279 -3.16 13.14 15.37
N PHE A 280 -1.84 13.29 15.51
CA PHE A 280 -1.15 13.01 16.76
C PHE A 280 -0.82 14.25 17.60
N PHE A 281 -0.62 15.41 16.97
CA PHE A 281 -0.09 16.60 17.64
C PHE A 281 -1.06 17.78 17.71
N THR A 282 -2.31 17.65 17.21
CA THR A 282 -3.31 18.74 17.28
C THR A 282 -4.52 18.39 18.14
N ARG A 283 -5.24 19.44 18.59
CA ARG A 283 -6.50 19.30 19.33
C ARG A 283 -7.58 18.57 18.52
N TRP A 284 -7.64 18.79 17.21
CA TRP A 284 -8.60 18.10 16.35
C TRP A 284 -8.29 16.61 16.28
N GLY A 285 -7.02 16.24 16.09
CA GLY A 285 -6.58 14.84 16.08
C GLY A 285 -6.84 14.12 17.40
N LEU A 286 -6.65 14.79 18.54
CA LEU A 286 -7.01 14.25 19.85
C LEU A 286 -8.52 13.95 19.95
N ARG A 287 -9.37 14.89 19.51
CA ARG A 287 -10.84 14.71 19.49
C ARG A 287 -11.26 13.57 18.58
N VAL A 288 -10.70 13.48 17.37
CA VAL A 288 -10.95 12.39 16.43
C VAL A 288 -10.66 11.05 17.08
N ARG A 289 -9.45 10.88 17.65
CA ARG A 289 -9.06 9.63 18.33
C ARG A 289 -9.95 9.32 19.54
N ALA A 290 -10.28 10.32 20.36
CA ALA A 290 -11.18 10.13 21.51
C ALA A 290 -12.57 9.63 21.06
N VAL A 291 -13.11 10.20 19.99
CA VAL A 291 -14.41 9.81 19.40
C VAL A 291 -14.37 8.40 18.79
N GLY A 292 -13.23 7.97 18.24
CA GLY A 292 -13.06 6.62 17.70
C GLY A 292 -12.84 5.55 18.77
N GLU A 293 -12.31 5.90 19.94
CA GLU A 293 -12.13 4.95 21.06
C GLU A 293 -13.37 4.92 21.98
N HIS A 294 -13.82 6.07 22.47
CA HIS A 294 -14.90 6.19 23.46
C HIS A 294 -15.83 7.37 23.15
N PRO A 295 -16.77 7.25 22.19
CA PRO A 295 -17.62 8.37 21.77
C PRO A 295 -18.53 8.90 22.88
N LEU A 296 -19.08 8.02 23.75
CA LEU A 296 -19.89 8.44 24.90
C LEU A 296 -19.08 9.33 25.87
N ALA A 297 -17.85 8.95 26.19
CA ALA A 297 -16.98 9.73 27.07
C ALA A 297 -16.51 11.05 26.42
N ALA A 298 -16.43 11.09 25.09
CA ALA A 298 -16.13 12.32 24.37
C ALA A 298 -17.31 13.32 24.43
N ASP A 299 -18.55 12.83 24.38
CA ASP A 299 -19.76 13.66 24.44
C ASP A 299 -19.95 14.29 25.83
N THR A 300 -19.66 13.55 26.91
CA THR A 300 -19.78 14.07 28.29
C THR A 300 -18.86 15.25 28.59
N VAL A 301 -17.75 15.38 27.84
CA VAL A 301 -16.83 16.52 27.93
C VAL A 301 -17.08 17.59 26.86
N GLY A 302 -18.23 17.52 26.17
CA GLY A 302 -18.71 18.54 25.23
C GLY A 302 -18.15 18.43 23.80
N ILE A 303 -17.56 17.30 23.41
CA ILE A 303 -17.10 17.10 22.03
C ILE A 303 -18.30 16.70 21.16
N ARG A 304 -18.62 17.51 20.15
CA ARG A 304 -19.63 17.16 19.12
C ARG A 304 -19.19 15.94 18.30
N VAL A 305 -19.56 14.75 18.77
CA VAL A 305 -19.16 13.46 18.21
C VAL A 305 -19.51 13.35 16.73
N ASN A 306 -20.78 13.54 16.38
CA ASN A 306 -21.27 13.36 15.02
C ASN A 306 -20.61 14.32 14.01
N THR A 307 -20.43 15.59 14.38
CA THR A 307 -19.74 16.58 13.53
C THR A 307 -18.29 16.21 13.34
N THR A 308 -17.61 15.73 14.38
CA THR A 308 -16.21 15.32 14.32
C THR A 308 -16.04 14.11 13.40
N ARG A 309 -16.93 13.10 13.52
CA ARG A 309 -16.96 11.93 12.63
C ARG A 309 -17.23 12.32 11.19
N PHE A 310 -18.24 13.16 10.96
CA PHE A 310 -18.61 13.60 9.61
C PHE A 310 -17.46 14.33 8.92
N LEU A 311 -16.82 15.28 9.62
CA LEU A 311 -15.69 16.03 9.06
C LEU A 311 -14.48 15.13 8.78
N ALA A 312 -14.18 14.18 9.66
CA ALA A 312 -13.10 13.23 9.44
C ALA A 312 -13.33 12.36 8.19
N VAL A 313 -14.55 11.85 7.99
CA VAL A 313 -14.91 11.07 6.80
C VAL A 313 -14.88 11.92 5.53
N LEU A 314 -15.33 13.17 5.61
CA LEU A 314 -15.30 14.11 4.47
C LEU A 314 -13.87 14.40 4.00
N ILE A 315 -12.97 14.70 4.95
CA ILE A 315 -11.54 14.93 4.68
C ILE A 315 -10.90 13.66 4.12
N ALA A 316 -11.23 12.49 4.70
CA ALA A 316 -10.74 11.20 4.23
C ALA A 316 -11.12 10.94 2.76
N GLY A 317 -12.37 11.22 2.39
CA GLY A 317 -12.84 11.11 1.02
C GLY A 317 -12.12 12.04 0.06
N GLY A 318 -11.88 13.30 0.46
CA GLY A 318 -11.13 14.24 -0.36
C GLY A 318 -9.69 13.80 -0.62
N ILE A 319 -9.00 13.29 0.41
CA ILE A 319 -7.64 12.74 0.29
C ILE A 319 -7.64 11.50 -0.62
N ALA A 320 -8.62 10.60 -0.49
CA ALA A 320 -8.76 9.46 -1.39
C ALA A 320 -9.05 9.89 -2.85
N GLY A 321 -9.85 10.95 -3.06
CA GLY A 321 -10.11 11.53 -4.37
C GLY A 321 -8.85 12.07 -5.06
N ILE A 322 -7.93 12.70 -4.31
CA ILE A 322 -6.59 13.08 -4.80
C ILE A 322 -5.80 11.84 -5.25
N GLY A 323 -5.88 10.75 -4.48
CA GLY A 323 -5.30 9.46 -4.87
C GLY A 323 -5.82 8.95 -6.22
N GLY A 324 -7.13 9.12 -6.46
CA GLY A 324 -7.76 8.85 -7.76
C GLY A 324 -7.22 9.71 -8.91
N ALA A 325 -7.02 11.01 -8.66
CA ALA A 325 -6.48 11.94 -9.66
C ALA A 325 -5.09 11.54 -10.17
N TYR A 326 -4.33 10.77 -9.39
CA TYR A 326 -3.01 10.29 -9.81
C TYR A 326 -3.09 9.43 -11.08
N PHE A 327 -4.12 8.59 -11.23
CA PHE A 327 -4.24 7.71 -12.39
C PHE A 327 -4.35 8.49 -13.70
N THR A 328 -5.09 9.60 -13.70
CA THR A 328 -5.39 10.39 -14.90
C THR A 328 -4.43 11.57 -15.07
N LEU A 329 -4.15 12.32 -14.00
CA LEU A 329 -3.31 13.53 -14.08
C LEU A 329 -1.82 13.27 -13.81
N GLY A 330 -1.49 12.17 -13.12
CA GLY A 330 -0.12 11.84 -12.70
C GLY A 330 0.54 10.70 -13.47
N SER A 331 -0.25 9.82 -14.10
CA SER A 331 0.23 8.59 -14.74
C SER A 331 -0.26 8.42 -16.18
N VAL A 332 -1.46 7.85 -16.38
CA VAL A 332 -1.93 7.35 -17.68
C VAL A 332 -2.43 8.46 -18.59
N GLY A 333 -3.11 9.48 -18.05
CA GLY A 333 -3.79 10.50 -18.86
C GLY A 333 -5.29 10.22 -18.94
N ALA A 334 -5.69 9.50 -19.99
CA ALA A 334 -7.09 9.22 -20.25
C ALA A 334 -7.74 8.33 -19.17
N PHE A 335 -9.01 8.60 -18.90
CA PHE A 335 -9.82 7.73 -18.06
C PHE A 335 -10.23 6.45 -18.78
N ASN A 336 -10.13 5.32 -18.09
CA ASN A 336 -10.63 4.02 -18.51
C ASN A 336 -11.59 3.48 -17.45
N LYS A 337 -12.56 2.67 -17.88
CA LYS A 337 -13.50 1.99 -16.97
C LYS A 337 -12.71 1.19 -15.93
N GLU A 338 -13.15 1.28 -14.68
CA GLU A 338 -12.59 0.48 -13.58
C GLU A 338 -11.07 0.61 -13.39
N MET A 339 -10.47 1.75 -13.80
CA MET A 339 -9.01 1.94 -13.78
C MET A 339 -8.37 1.80 -12.39
N THR A 340 -9.15 1.99 -11.31
CA THR A 340 -8.68 1.85 -9.94
C THR A 340 -8.36 0.39 -9.63
N ALA A 341 -9.03 -0.56 -10.31
CA ALA A 341 -8.75 -1.99 -10.28
C ALA A 341 -8.55 -2.56 -8.86
N GLY A 342 -9.33 -2.10 -7.88
CA GLY A 342 -9.26 -2.55 -6.49
C GLY A 342 -8.18 -1.88 -5.63
N ALA A 343 -7.52 -0.84 -6.13
CA ALA A 343 -6.52 -0.07 -5.38
C ALA A 343 -7.05 0.49 -4.06
N GLY A 344 -8.32 0.87 -3.97
CA GLY A 344 -8.96 1.32 -2.75
C GLY A 344 -9.15 0.21 -1.71
N PHE A 345 -9.40 -1.02 -2.14
CA PHE A 345 -9.43 -2.18 -1.22
C PHE A 345 -8.01 -2.53 -0.71
N ILE A 346 -7.00 -2.39 -1.58
CA ILE A 346 -5.60 -2.53 -1.18
C ILE A 346 -5.21 -1.43 -0.17
N ALA A 347 -5.67 -0.20 -0.39
CA ALA A 347 -5.46 0.91 0.53
C ALA A 347 -6.09 0.64 1.91
N LEU A 348 -7.30 0.07 1.96
CA LEU A 348 -7.92 -0.38 3.21
C LEU A 348 -7.08 -1.45 3.92
N ALA A 349 -6.54 -2.43 3.19
CA ALA A 349 -5.63 -3.41 3.76
C ALA A 349 -4.36 -2.74 4.33
N ALA A 350 -3.83 -1.72 3.65
CA ALA A 350 -2.69 -0.94 4.14
C ALA A 350 -2.99 -0.19 5.44
N VAL A 351 -4.23 0.28 5.67
CA VAL A 351 -4.65 0.86 6.97
C VAL A 351 -4.53 -0.16 8.09
N ILE A 352 -5.01 -1.38 7.85
CA ILE A 352 -5.00 -2.48 8.83
C ILE A 352 -3.56 -2.89 9.15
N PHE A 353 -2.73 -3.10 8.12
CA PHE A 353 -1.30 -3.45 8.31
C PHE A 353 -0.51 -2.31 8.95
N GLY A 354 -0.89 -1.08 8.62
CA GLY A 354 -0.38 0.14 9.24
C GLY A 354 -0.84 0.35 10.68
N ARG A 355 -1.76 -0.48 11.21
CA ARG A 355 -2.32 -0.34 12.56
C ARG A 355 -2.89 1.07 12.82
N TRP A 356 -3.59 1.63 11.83
CA TRP A 356 -4.16 2.98 11.87
C TRP A 356 -3.13 4.07 12.21
N ASP A 357 -1.87 3.87 11.84
CA ASP A 357 -0.80 4.86 11.92
C ASP A 357 -0.48 5.35 10.50
N PRO A 358 -0.50 6.67 10.21
CA PRO A 358 -0.27 7.21 8.88
C PRO A 358 1.06 6.78 8.25
N ILE A 359 2.13 6.72 9.05
CA ILE A 359 3.48 6.38 8.56
C ILE A 359 3.54 4.89 8.24
N ARG A 360 3.07 4.03 9.14
CA ARG A 360 3.07 2.58 8.91
C ARG A 360 2.11 2.18 7.79
N ALA A 361 0.97 2.86 7.64
CA ALA A 361 0.05 2.64 6.53
C ALA A 361 0.70 3.01 5.18
N THR A 362 1.48 4.10 5.15
CA THR A 362 2.30 4.47 3.99
C THR A 362 3.36 3.41 3.69
N LEU A 363 4.05 2.88 4.71
CA LEU A 363 5.03 1.80 4.51
C LEU A 363 4.38 0.53 3.95
N ALA A 364 3.16 0.20 4.38
CA ALA A 364 2.39 -0.89 3.79
C ALA A 364 2.03 -0.60 2.32
N ALA A 365 1.53 0.60 2.00
CA ALA A 365 1.24 1.02 0.64
C ALA A 365 2.48 1.00 -0.28
N LEU A 366 3.65 1.40 0.23
CA LEU A 366 4.93 1.30 -0.47
C LEU A 366 5.32 -0.15 -0.76
N LEU A 367 5.10 -1.06 0.19
CA LEU A 367 5.33 -2.48 -0.03
C LEU A 367 4.43 -3.05 -1.14
N PHE A 368 3.14 -2.71 -1.15
CA PHE A 368 2.21 -3.08 -2.21
C PHE A 368 2.65 -2.52 -3.57
N GLY A 369 2.95 -1.22 -3.64
CA GLY A 369 3.43 -0.57 -4.86
C GLY A 369 4.73 -1.19 -5.38
N PHE A 370 5.65 -1.53 -4.48
CA PHE A 370 6.89 -2.22 -4.81
C PHE A 370 6.65 -3.62 -5.40
N ALA A 371 5.78 -4.43 -4.79
CA ALA A 371 5.46 -5.75 -5.30
C ALA A 371 4.76 -5.69 -6.68
N SER A 372 3.84 -4.73 -6.87
CA SER A 372 3.21 -4.47 -8.18
C SER A 372 4.22 -3.96 -9.21
N SER A 373 5.24 -3.20 -8.81
CA SER A 373 6.28 -2.78 -9.74
C SER A 373 7.19 -3.92 -10.16
N ILE A 374 7.50 -4.86 -9.26
CA ILE A 374 8.22 -6.09 -9.63
C ILE A 374 7.41 -6.87 -10.66
N GLN A 375 6.12 -7.10 -10.39
CA GLN A 375 5.21 -7.75 -11.33
C GLN A 375 5.24 -7.07 -12.70
N ASN A 376 5.11 -5.74 -12.75
CA ASN A 376 5.09 -4.99 -14.01
C ASN A 376 6.43 -5.11 -14.76
N VAL A 377 7.56 -4.93 -14.07
CA VAL A 377 8.89 -5.02 -14.70
C VAL A 377 9.15 -6.43 -15.22
N LEU A 378 8.86 -7.47 -14.44
CA LEU A 378 9.03 -8.87 -14.86
C LEU A 378 8.14 -9.25 -16.04
N GLY A 379 6.90 -8.73 -16.07
CA GLY A 379 5.99 -8.91 -17.21
C GLY A 379 6.50 -8.25 -18.49
N ILE A 380 7.08 -7.05 -18.38
CA ILE A 380 7.61 -6.30 -19.54
C ILE A 380 8.88 -6.94 -20.11
N ILE A 381 9.81 -7.38 -19.25
CA ILE A 381 11.06 -8.00 -19.73
C ILE A 381 10.86 -9.45 -20.21
N GLY A 382 9.64 -9.98 -20.17
CA GLY A 382 9.34 -11.33 -20.62
C GLY A 382 10.02 -12.40 -19.78
N SER A 383 9.95 -12.29 -18.45
CA SER A 383 10.48 -13.31 -17.55
C SER A 383 9.92 -14.70 -17.87
N ALA A 384 10.67 -15.76 -17.55
CA ALA A 384 10.27 -17.14 -17.84
C ALA A 384 9.00 -17.61 -17.11
N LEU A 385 8.51 -16.85 -16.12
CA LEU A 385 7.30 -17.21 -15.39
C LEU A 385 6.03 -16.88 -16.17
N PRO A 386 5.05 -17.80 -16.18
CA PRO A 386 3.72 -17.51 -16.70
C PRO A 386 3.12 -16.27 -16.03
N SER A 387 2.39 -15.49 -16.82
CA SER A 387 1.85 -14.20 -16.39
C SER A 387 0.96 -14.32 -15.15
N GLU A 388 0.27 -15.44 -14.97
CA GLU A 388 -0.64 -15.75 -13.87
C GLU A 388 0.09 -15.77 -12.53
N PHE A 389 1.31 -16.32 -12.49
CA PHE A 389 2.13 -16.32 -11.28
C PHE A 389 2.68 -14.92 -10.97
N LEU A 390 3.00 -14.13 -12.01
CA LEU A 390 3.39 -12.73 -11.83
C LEU A 390 2.23 -11.89 -11.30
N LEU A 391 1.00 -12.12 -11.79
CA LEU A 391 -0.21 -11.47 -11.28
C LEU A 391 -0.48 -11.81 -9.81
N ALA A 392 -0.07 -12.99 -9.36
CA ALA A 392 -0.21 -13.43 -7.96
C ALA A 392 0.87 -12.84 -7.02
N LEU A 393 2.01 -12.34 -7.54
CA LEU A 393 3.14 -11.88 -6.72
C LEU A 393 2.79 -10.83 -5.66
N PRO A 394 2.05 -9.74 -5.97
CA PRO A 394 1.72 -8.74 -4.95
C PRO A 394 0.95 -9.33 -3.77
N TYR A 395 -0.01 -10.21 -4.06
CA TYR A 395 -0.81 -10.89 -3.04
C TYR A 395 0.03 -11.88 -2.23
N ALA A 396 0.94 -12.63 -2.86
CA ALA A 396 1.84 -13.54 -2.15
C ALA A 396 2.80 -12.79 -1.22
N VAL A 397 3.42 -11.70 -1.70
CA VAL A 397 4.32 -10.85 -0.91
C VAL A 397 3.58 -10.27 0.29
N THR A 398 2.32 -9.87 0.13
CA THR A 398 1.53 -9.29 1.21
C THR A 398 1.11 -10.32 2.23
N ILE A 399 0.72 -11.53 1.83
CA ILE A 399 0.47 -12.65 2.76
C ILE A 399 1.73 -12.93 3.59
N LEU A 400 2.91 -13.01 2.97
CA LEU A 400 4.16 -13.23 3.68
C LEU A 400 4.50 -12.08 4.63
N ALA A 401 4.28 -10.85 4.20
CA ALA A 401 4.53 -9.67 5.02
C ALA A 401 3.62 -9.62 6.25
N VAL A 402 2.36 -9.99 6.09
CA VAL A 402 1.37 -10.01 7.17
C VAL A 402 1.62 -11.15 8.14
N ALA A 403 1.82 -12.35 7.61
CA ALA A 403 2.11 -13.53 8.44
C ALA A 403 3.38 -13.32 9.27
N GLY A 404 4.40 -12.65 8.70
CA GLY A 404 5.73 -12.51 9.27
C GLY A 404 5.92 -11.30 10.19
N PHE A 405 5.42 -10.13 9.78
CA PHE A 405 5.86 -8.86 10.35
C PHE A 405 4.74 -8.04 10.98
N VAL A 406 3.48 -8.31 10.63
CA VAL A 406 2.34 -7.61 11.24
C VAL A 406 2.04 -8.26 12.60
N GLY A 407 2.44 -7.56 13.67
CA GLY A 407 2.12 -7.94 15.05
C GLY A 407 0.63 -7.82 15.38
N THR A 408 0.26 -7.93 16.66
CA THR A 408 -1.15 -7.80 17.09
C THR A 408 -1.76 -6.46 16.70
N VAL A 409 -2.80 -6.51 15.89
CA VAL A 409 -3.56 -5.37 15.37
C VAL A 409 -4.77 -5.14 16.28
N HIS A 410 -4.93 -3.92 16.81
CA HIS A 410 -6.07 -3.53 17.65
C HIS A 410 -6.81 -2.38 16.94
N PRO A 411 -8.01 -2.63 16.37
CA PRO A 411 -8.80 -1.57 15.75
C PRO A 411 -9.33 -0.59 16.81
N PRO A 412 -9.63 0.68 16.44
CA PRO A 412 -10.32 1.61 17.32
C PRO A 412 -11.62 1.01 17.86
N ALA A 413 -11.87 1.13 19.16
CA ALA A 413 -12.91 0.34 19.84
C ALA A 413 -14.35 0.62 19.35
N ALA A 414 -14.61 1.83 18.85
CA ALA A 414 -15.90 2.23 18.29
C ALA A 414 -15.97 2.13 16.76
N SER A 415 -14.93 1.62 16.09
CA SER A 415 -14.93 1.44 14.63
C SER A 415 -16.05 0.48 14.21
N GLY A 416 -16.85 0.91 13.22
CA GLY A 416 -17.97 0.12 12.69
C GLY A 416 -19.23 0.10 13.56
N LYS A 417 -19.24 0.77 14.73
CA LYS A 417 -20.39 0.82 15.63
C LYS A 417 -21.16 2.14 15.47
N PRO A 418 -22.47 2.09 15.17
CA PRO A 418 -23.31 3.28 15.18
C PRO A 418 -23.28 3.99 16.55
N TYR A 419 -23.32 5.31 16.54
CA TYR A 419 -23.37 6.13 17.76
C TYR A 419 -24.71 6.84 17.85
N VAL A 420 -25.37 6.73 18.99
CA VAL A 420 -26.58 7.48 19.32
C VAL A 420 -26.18 8.50 20.37
N ALA A 421 -26.40 9.79 20.08
CA ALA A 421 -26.14 10.86 21.04
C ALA A 421 -27.10 10.72 22.23
N SER A 422 -26.58 10.94 23.43
CA SER A 422 -27.36 10.90 24.69
C SER A 422 -28.29 12.09 24.83
#